data_AF-A0A1H2Q8Y3-F1
#
_entry.id   AF-A0A1H2Q8Y3-F1
#
_cell.length_a   1.000
_cell.length_b   1.000
_cell.length_c   1.000
_cell.angle_alpha   90.00
_cell.angle_beta   90.00
_cell.angle_gamma   90.00
#
_symmetry.space_group_name_H-M   'P 1'
#
loop_
_entity.id
_entity.type
_entity.pdbx_description
1 polymer ?
#
loop_
_entity_poly.entity_id
_entity_poly.type
_entity_poly.pdbx_seq_one_letter_code
_entity_poly.pdbx_strand_id
1 'polypeptide(L)' 'MMMEELQSLVNQEVQVASALETISGTLVSVDAVSVTLRTSELFGYESGSYAIIQLRFISYIRLL' A
#
# COMPACT_ATOMS: atom_id res chain seq x y z
N MET A 1 -17.58 2.57 -5.20
CA MET A 1 -17.40 1.22 -4.66
C MET A 1 -15.92 0.85 -4.53
N MET A 2 -15.17 0.53 -5.60
CA MET A 2 -13.77 0.08 -5.47
C MET A 2 -12.83 1.06 -4.72
N MET A 3 -12.96 2.37 -4.94
CA MET A 3 -12.16 3.36 -4.22
C MET A 3 -12.56 3.55 -2.76
N GLU A 4 -13.82 3.32 -2.41
CA GLU A 4 -14.31 3.44 -1.03
C GLU A 4 -13.77 2.28 -0.19
N GLU A 5 -13.73 1.08 -0.76
CA GLU A 5 -13.11 -0.09 -0.15
C GLU A 5 -11.61 0.14 0.09
N LEU A 6 -10.87 0.62 -0.91
CA LEU A 6 -9.45 0.93 -0.75
C LEU A 6 -9.20 2.05 0.28
N GLN A 7 -10.04 3.09 0.29
CA GLN A 7 -9.96 4.14 1.32
C GLN A 7 -10.22 3.60 2.73
N SER A 8 -11.10 2.61 2.89
CA SER A 8 -11.33 1.96 4.19
C SER A 8 -10.08 1.24 4.73
N LEU A 9 -9.14 0.89 3.86
CA LEU A 9 -7.88 0.23 4.22
C LEU A 9 -6.78 1.21 4.64
N VAL A 10 -6.99 2.53 4.53
CA VAL A 10 -5.99 3.52 4.92
C VAL A 10 -5.67 3.41 6.41
N ASN A 11 -4.39 3.54 6.75
CA ASN A 11 -3.75 3.29 8.04
C ASN A 11 -3.72 1.81 8.47
N GLN A 12 -4.14 0.87 7.62
CA GLN A 12 -4.01 -0.56 7.90
C GLN A 12 -2.74 -1.13 7.26
N GLU A 13 -2.21 -2.20 7.84
CA GLU A 13 -1.10 -2.95 7.26
C GLU A 13 -1.64 -3.85 6.15
N VAL A 14 -1.07 -3.70 4.96
CA VAL A 14 -1.51 -4.42 3.77
C VAL A 14 -0.31 -4.97 3.04
N GLN A 15 -0.57 -6.02 2.27
CA GLN A 15 0.35 -6.52 1.26
C GLN A 15 -0.20 -6.22 -0.13
N VAL A 16 0.63 -5.62 -0.96
CA VAL A 16 0.35 -5.33 -2.36
C VAL A 16 1.24 -6.21 -3.22
N ALA A 17 0.62 -6.97 -4.12
CA ALA A 17 1.34 -7.79 -5.09
C ALA A 17 1.14 -7.23 -6.49
N SER A 18 2.25 -7.10 -7.22
CA SER A 18 2.29 -6.81 -8.65
C SER A 18 2.81 -8.03 -9.41
N ALA A 19 2.98 -7.91 -10.73
CA ALA A 19 3.61 -8.94 -11.55
C ALA A 19 5.11 -9.14 -11.24
N LEU A 20 5.78 -8.12 -10.69
CA LEU A 20 7.24 -8.13 -10.49
C LEU A 20 7.64 -8.41 -9.03
N GLU A 21 6.83 -7.95 -8.09
CA GLU A 21 7.17 -8.00 -6.68
C GLU A 21 5.94 -7.95 -5.77
N THR A 22 6.17 -8.31 -4.50
CA THR A 22 5.19 -8.18 -3.43
C THR A 22 5.79 -7.31 -2.33
N ILE A 23 5.10 -6.22 -1.98
CA ILE A 23 5.53 -5.24 -0.98
C ILE A 23 4.49 -5.23 0.14
N SER A 24 4.95 -5.26 1.39
CA SER A 24 4.11 -5.07 2.56
C SER A 24 4.39 -3.71 3.20
N GLY A 25 3.37 -3.11 3.80
CA GLY A 25 3.51 -1.86 4.55
C GLY A 25 2.18 -1.30 5.00
N THR A 26 2.21 -0.14 5.66
CA THR A 26 1.00 0.58 6.03
C THR A 26 0.48 1.35 4.81
N LEU A 27 -0.77 1.13 4.40
CA LEU A 27 -1.40 1.93 3.37
C LEU A 27 -1.66 3.35 3.91
N VAL A 28 -0.99 4.37 3.37
CA VAL A 28 -1.11 5.76 3.90
C VAL A 28 -1.99 6.66 3.03
N SER A 29 -2.11 6.37 1.74
CA SER A 29 -3.00 7.10 0.85
C SER A 29 -3.44 6.26 -0.34
N VAL A 30 -4.60 6.60 -0.88
CA VAL A 30 -5.18 6.03 -2.09
C VAL A 30 -5.69 7.19 -2.93
N ASP A 31 -5.27 7.24 -4.19
CA ASP A 31 -5.77 8.19 -5.18
C ASP A 31 -6.40 7.43 -6.37
N ALA A 32 -6.82 8.14 -7.41
CA ALA A 32 -7.51 7.54 -8.54
C ALA A 32 -6.64 6.59 -9.40
N VAL A 33 -5.32 6.63 -9.27
CA VAL A 33 -4.36 5.92 -10.13
C VAL A 33 -3.28 5.16 -9.37
N SER A 34 -3.09 5.43 -8.09
CA SER A 34 -2.04 4.86 -7.24
C SER A 34 -2.45 4.67 -5.78
N VAL A 35 -1.71 3.79 -5.11
CA VAL A 35 -1.66 3.66 -3.66
C VAL A 35 -0.27 4.02 -3.16
N THR A 36 -0.19 4.59 -1.96
CA THR A 36 1.07 4.84 -1.28
C THR A 36 1.16 3.98 -0.04
N LEU A 37 2.21 3.18 0.07
CA LEU A 37 2.55 2.44 1.27
C LEU A 37 3.73 3.08 1.97
N ARG A 38 3.71 3.05 3.30
CA ARG A 38 4.90 3.26 4.12
C ARG A 38 5.47 1.90 4.50
N THR A 39 6.70 1.61 4.05
CA THR A 39 7.32 0.26 4.08
C THR A 39 8.42 0.13 5.13
N SER A 40 8.37 0.90 6.24
CA SER A 40 9.49 0.96 7.19
C SER A 40 9.91 -0.43 7.71
N GLU A 41 11.20 -0.75 7.56
CA GLU A 41 11.78 -2.04 7.94
C GLU A 41 12.14 -2.13 9.43
N LEU A 42 12.03 -1.03 10.20
CA LEU A 42 12.44 -0.97 11.61
C LEU A 42 11.45 -0.19 12.47
N PHE A 43 10.93 -0.86 13.50
CA PHE A 43 10.05 -0.29 14.51
C PHE A 43 10.79 0.82 15.28
N GLY A 44 10.26 2.06 15.26
CA GLY A 44 10.85 3.21 15.95
C GLY A 44 11.79 4.10 15.11
N TYR A 45 12.01 3.78 13.82
CA TYR A 45 12.69 4.68 12.90
C TYR A 45 11.66 5.54 12.13
N GLU A 46 11.65 6.85 12.40
CA GLU A 46 10.70 7.80 11.81
C GLU A 46 10.92 8.04 10.31
N SER A 47 12.05 7.58 9.75
CA SER A 47 12.37 7.66 8.32
C SER A 47 11.82 6.47 7.52
N GLY A 48 10.53 6.19 7.64
CA GLY A 48 9.88 5.15 6.83
C GLY A 48 9.96 5.49 5.34
N SER A 49 10.44 4.55 4.52
CA SER A 49 10.38 4.67 3.06
C SER A 49 8.94 4.62 2.57
N TYR A 50 8.64 5.36 1.51
CA TYR A 50 7.34 5.35 0.85
C TYR A 50 7.44 4.67 -0.52
N ALA A 51 6.55 3.73 -0.77
CA ALA A 51 6.36 3.08 -2.07
C ALA A 51 5.06 3.57 -2.71
N ILE A 52 5.16 4.19 -3.89
CA ILE A 52 4.00 4.61 -4.68
C ILE A 52 3.80 3.60 -5.80
N ILE A 53 2.64 2.94 -5.81
CA ILE A 53 2.34 1.83 -6.71
C ILE A 53 1.11 2.17 -7.53
N GLN A 54 1.23 2.12 -8.86
CA GLN A 54 0.09 2.40 -9.74
C GLN A 54 -0.90 1.23 -9.74
N LEU A 55 -2.18 1.53 -9.56
CA LEU A 55 -3.28 0.56 -9.49
C LEU A 55 -3.28 -0.40 -10.69
N ARG A 56 -2.95 0.09 -11.88
CA ARG A 56 -2.89 -0.72 -13.12
C ARG A 56 -1.87 -1.86 -13.10
N PHE A 57 -0.89 -1.82 -12.19
CA PHE A 57 0.13 -2.86 -12.04
C PHE A 57 -0.13 -3.77 -10.84
N ILE A 58 -1.19 -3.51 -10.07
CA ILE A 58 -1.53 -4.28 -8.89
C ILE A 58 -2.39 -5.47 -9.30
N SER A 59 -1.91 -6.66 -8.96
CA SER A 59 -2.66 -7.91 -9.13
C SER A 59 -3.68 -8.09 -8.00
N TYR A 60 -3.27 -7.83 -6.75
CA TYR A 60 -4.16 -7.83 -5.60
C TYR A 60 -3.61 -7.00 -4.45
N ILE A 61 -4.51 -6.62 -3.54
CA ILE A 61 -4.21 -6.04 -2.23
C ILE A 61 -4.90 -6.92 -1.19
N ARG A 62 -4.18 -7.31 -0.14
CA ARG A 62 -4.75 -8.04 1.00
C ARG A 62 -4.37 -7.39 2.32
N LEU A 63 -5.26 -7.50 3.30
CA LEU A 63 -4.98 -7.14 4.69
C LEU A 63 -3.98 -8.13 5.30
N LEU A 64 -3.14 -7.67 6.23
CA LEU A 64 -2.26 -8.49 7.05
C LEU A 64 -2.68 -8.47 8.53
#